data_AF-A0A962VZE3-F1
#
_entry.id   AF-A0A962VZE3-F1
#
_cell.length_a   1.000
_cell.length_b   1.000
_cell.length_c   1.000
_cell.angle_alpha   90.00
_cell.angle_beta   90.00
_cell.angle_gamma   90.00
#
_symmetry.space_group_name_H-M   'P 1'
#
loop_
_entity.id
_entity.type
_entity.pdbx_description
1 polymer ?
#
loop_
_entity_poly.entity_id
_entity_poly.type
_entity_poly.pdbx_seq_one_letter_code
_entity_poly.pdbx_strand_id
1 'polypeptide(L)'
;MARKAKRLVKSEIIPVRIDPQLRMAAEIAAGRERRTLSSLIEWALERAMREYEVAAEKGQPISAWRVAELCWHPDPIWRLQLLAEKFPDCMTFDEKSKWQAILFMISLEQNIEPKETVAGNFIHVDWLPAMTVVWPYIVENSNNLDFLELRRMYLEARKP
;
A
#
# COMPACT_ATOMS: atom_id res chain seq x y z
N MET A 1 26.19 -23.49 21.32
CA MET A 1 25.04 -23.41 20.39
C MET A 1 24.62 -21.96 20.24
N ALA A 2 24.82 -21.34 19.07
CA ALA A 2 24.47 -19.94 18.83
C ALA A 2 22.97 -19.80 18.53
N ARG A 3 22.27 -18.96 19.29
CA ARG A 3 20.86 -18.61 19.07
C ARG A 3 20.78 -17.83 17.75
N LYS A 4 20.25 -18.46 16.70
CA LYS A 4 19.98 -17.81 15.41
C LYS A 4 19.01 -16.66 15.66
N ALA A 5 19.47 -15.42 15.54
CA ALA A 5 18.63 -14.24 15.72
C ALA A 5 17.48 -14.30 14.72
N LYS A 6 16.24 -14.36 15.23
CA LYS A 6 15.02 -14.25 14.44
C LYS A 6 15.09 -12.87 13.77
N ARG A 7 15.19 -12.84 12.43
CA ARG A 7 15.20 -11.60 11.65
C ARG A 7 13.91 -10.84 12.00
N LEU A 8 14.03 -9.80 12.81
CA LEU A 8 12.91 -8.91 13.14
C LEU A 8 12.31 -8.44 11.82
N VAL A 9 11.00 -8.61 11.67
CA VAL A 9 10.25 -7.92 10.62
C VAL A 9 10.60 -6.45 10.73
N LYS A 10 11.00 -5.82 9.61
CA LYS A 10 11.40 -4.40 9.62
C LYS A 10 10.22 -3.60 10.18
N SER A 11 10.38 -3.01 11.35
CA SER A 11 9.43 -2.05 11.89
C SER A 11 9.60 -0.72 11.14
N GLU A 12 8.49 -0.03 10.91
CA GLU A 12 8.48 1.30 10.31
C GLU A 12 8.33 2.36 11.41
N ILE A 13 9.04 3.48 11.26
CA ILE A 13 8.97 4.60 12.20
C ILE A 13 7.98 5.62 11.64
N ILE A 14 6.93 5.92 12.40
CA ILE A 14 5.94 6.93 12.05
C ILE A 14 6.11 8.15 12.97
N PRO A 15 6.52 9.31 12.45
CA PRO A 15 6.56 10.54 13.25
C PRO A 15 5.13 11.07 13.45
N VAL A 16 4.68 11.19 14.70
CA VAL A 16 3.32 11.66 15.03
C VAL A 16 3.40 12.86 15.96
N ARG A 17 2.56 13.87 15.71
CA ARG A 17 2.31 14.97 16.65
C ARG A 17 1.15 14.58 17.54
N ILE A 18 1.37 14.62 18.85
CA ILE A 18 0.38 14.22 19.86
C ILE A 18 0.14 15.42 20.77
N ASP A 19 -1.14 15.69 21.05
CA ASP A 19 -1.53 16.69 22.03
C ASP A 19 -0.90 16.40 23.42
N PRO A 20 -0.40 17.41 24.15
CA PRO A 20 0.25 17.18 25.45
C PRO A 20 -0.60 16.42 26.46
N GLN A 21 -1.92 16.65 26.50
CA GLN A 21 -2.84 15.95 27.41
C GLN A 21 -3.02 14.50 27.00
N LEU A 22 -3.15 14.22 25.69
CA LEU A 22 -3.21 12.85 25.17
C LEU A 22 -1.93 12.07 25.48
N ARG A 23 -0.77 12.72 25.34
CA ARG A 23 0.51 12.11 25.72
C ARG A 23 0.55 11.74 27.20
N MET A 24 0.17 12.66 28.09
CA MET A 24 0.14 12.39 29.53
C MET A 24 -0.80 11.22 29.87
N ALA A 25 -2.00 11.18 29.27
CA ALA A 25 -2.94 10.08 29.45
C ALA A 25 -2.37 8.73 28.99
N ALA A 26 -1.70 8.71 27.83
CA ALA A 26 -1.05 7.50 27.31
C ALA A 26 0.10 7.04 28.21
N GLU A 27 0.90 7.95 28.77
CA GLU A 27 1.97 7.62 29.71
C GLU A 27 1.42 7.00 31.01
N ILE A 28 0.32 7.53 31.55
CA ILE A 28 -0.37 6.96 32.72
C ILE A 28 -0.88 5.54 32.43
N ALA A 29 -1.53 5.34 31.28
CA ALA A 29 -2.05 4.03 30.87
C ALA A 29 -0.90 3.02 30.67
N ALA A 30 0.19 3.43 30.02
CA ALA A 30 1.36 2.58 29.81
C ALA A 30 1.99 2.15 31.16
N GLY A 31 2.11 3.09 32.10
CA GLY A 31 2.57 2.81 33.46
C GLY A 31 1.67 1.84 34.22
N ARG A 32 0.34 2.00 34.12
CA ARG A 32 -0.65 1.11 34.75
C ARG A 32 -0.59 -0.32 34.24
N GLU A 33 -0.24 -0.50 32.96
CA GLU A 33 -0.13 -1.79 32.30
C GLU A 33 1.30 -2.34 32.26
N ARG A 34 2.28 -1.61 32.85
CA ARG A 34 3.70 -1.97 32.89
C ARG A 34 4.31 -2.21 31.50
N ARG A 35 3.93 -1.40 30.52
CA ARG A 35 4.49 -1.41 29.15
C ARG A 35 5.09 -0.05 28.79
N THR A 36 5.88 0.00 27.72
CA THR A 36 6.41 1.28 27.21
C THR A 36 5.31 2.07 26.51
N LEU A 37 5.48 3.40 26.42
CA LEU A 37 4.55 4.27 25.69
C LEU A 37 4.39 3.82 24.22
N SER A 38 5.51 3.48 23.54
CA SER A 38 5.48 2.99 22.16
C SER A 38 4.69 1.69 22.02
N SER A 39 4.87 0.73 22.94
CA SER A 39 4.14 -0.55 22.92
C SER A 39 2.65 -0.36 23.22
N LEU A 40 2.29 0.61 24.08
CA LEU A 40 0.88 0.98 24.28
C LEU A 40 0.27 1.56 23.01
N ILE A 41 0.96 2.49 22.36
CA ILE A 41 0.48 3.14 21.13
C ILE A 41 0.30 2.13 20.01
N GLU A 42 1.26 1.22 19.81
CA GLU A 42 1.17 0.14 18.82
C GLU A 42 -0.07 -0.74 19.07
N TRP A 43 -0.25 -1.19 20.32
CA TRP A 43 -1.42 -2.00 20.70
C TRP A 43 -2.74 -1.25 20.49
N ALA A 44 -2.80 0.02 20.89
CA ALA A 44 -4.00 0.85 20.73
C ALA A 44 -4.32 1.09 19.25
N LEU A 45 -3.31 1.34 18.42
CA LEU A 45 -3.48 1.52 16.98
C LEU A 45 -3.94 0.23 16.31
N GLU A 46 -3.34 -0.92 16.63
CA GLU A 46 -3.77 -2.22 16.12
C GLU A 46 -5.25 -2.47 16.44
N ARG A 47 -5.63 -2.23 17.70
CA ARG A 47 -7.02 -2.37 18.14
C ARG A 47 -7.96 -1.45 17.35
N ALA A 48 -7.59 -0.18 17.21
CA ALA A 48 -8.39 0.78 16.45
C ALA A 48 -8.57 0.33 14.99
N MET A 49 -7.52 -0.16 14.32
CA MET A 49 -7.61 -0.63 12.93
C MET A 49 -8.44 -1.90 12.76
N ARG A 50 -8.54 -2.74 13.80
CA ARG A 50 -9.41 -3.92 13.81
C ARG A 50 -10.89 -3.57 13.96
N GLU A 51 -11.19 -2.45 14.60
CA GLU A 51 -12.55 -1.97 14.87
C GLU A 51 -13.04 -0.94 13.81
N TYR A 52 -12.12 -0.22 13.14
CA TYR A 52 -12.47 0.84 12.19
C TYR A 52 -12.91 0.27 10.83
N GLU A 53 -14.21 0.31 10.57
CA GLU A 53 -14.84 -0.15 9.32
C GLU A 53 -14.58 0.83 8.17
N VAL A 54 -14.07 0.32 7.04
CA VAL A 54 -13.67 1.14 5.87
C VAL A 54 -14.26 0.69 4.55
N ALA A 55 -14.80 -0.53 4.50
CA ALA A 55 -15.37 -1.12 3.29
C ALA A 55 -16.45 -2.14 3.66
N ALA A 56 -17.09 -2.72 2.64
CA ALA A 56 -17.99 -3.85 2.82
C ALA A 56 -17.65 -4.99 1.84
N GLU A 57 -17.63 -6.22 2.34
CA GLU A 57 -17.50 -7.44 1.53
C GLU A 57 -18.83 -8.20 1.60
N LYS A 58 -19.48 -8.42 0.45
CA LYS A 58 -20.80 -9.10 0.37
C LYS A 58 -21.86 -8.47 1.29
N GLY A 59 -21.82 -7.14 1.43
CA GLY A 59 -22.75 -6.37 2.26
C GLY A 59 -22.46 -6.41 3.77
N GLN A 60 -21.37 -7.04 4.20
CA GLN A 60 -20.92 -7.00 5.60
C GLN A 60 -19.79 -5.98 5.74
N PRO A 61 -19.82 -5.10 6.75
CA PRO A 61 -18.73 -4.17 6.97
C PRO A 61 -17.44 -4.93 7.33
N ILE A 62 -16.32 -4.43 6.82
CA ILE A 62 -14.99 -4.96 7.12
C ILE A 62 -14.06 -3.84 7.57
N SER A 63 -13.18 -4.19 8.51
CA SER A 63 -12.25 -3.22 9.11
C SER A 63 -11.02 -2.96 8.24
N ALA A 64 -10.35 -1.84 8.50
CA ALA A 64 -9.09 -1.47 7.87
C ALA A 64 -8.04 -2.59 8.00
N TRP A 65 -7.98 -3.24 9.16
CA TRP A 65 -7.11 -4.39 9.39
C TRP A 65 -7.43 -5.55 8.44
N ARG A 66 -8.72 -5.86 8.23
CA ARG A 66 -9.13 -6.94 7.34
C ARG A 66 -8.79 -6.64 5.88
N VAL A 67 -8.98 -5.38 5.45
CA VAL A 67 -8.55 -4.93 4.11
C VAL A 67 -7.05 -5.12 3.96
N ALA A 68 -6.25 -4.69 4.95
CA ALA A 68 -4.80 -4.87 4.92
C ALA A 68 -4.40 -6.35 4.82
N GLU A 69 -5.01 -7.24 5.58
CA GLU A 69 -4.76 -8.70 5.48
C GLU A 69 -5.03 -9.26 4.07
N LEU A 70 -6.06 -8.76 3.40
CA LEU A 70 -6.50 -9.24 2.08
C LEU A 70 -5.67 -8.68 0.91
N CYS A 71 -5.00 -7.55 1.12
CA CYS A 71 -4.24 -6.82 0.09
C CYS A 71 -2.74 -6.78 0.34
N TRP A 72 -2.26 -7.20 1.52
CA TRP A 72 -0.83 -7.14 1.85
C TRP A 72 0.01 -8.04 0.95
N HIS A 73 1.03 -7.44 0.35
CA HIS A 73 2.06 -8.14 -0.40
C HIS A 73 3.42 -7.44 -0.20
N PRO A 74 4.56 -8.18 -0.19
CA PRO A 74 5.89 -7.58 -0.08
C PRO A 74 6.23 -6.60 -1.21
N ASP A 75 5.75 -6.89 -2.42
CA ASP A 75 5.86 -6.01 -3.59
C ASP A 75 4.73 -4.96 -3.58
N PRO A 76 5.04 -3.65 -3.62
CA PRO A 76 4.06 -2.58 -3.63
C PRO A 76 3.15 -2.57 -4.87
N ILE A 77 3.62 -3.05 -6.02
CA ILE A 77 2.82 -3.11 -7.26
C ILE A 77 1.67 -4.10 -7.06
N TRP A 78 1.98 -5.31 -6.58
CA TRP A 78 0.98 -6.32 -6.26
C TRP A 78 0.02 -5.87 -5.17
N ARG A 79 0.52 -5.19 -4.14
CA ARG A 79 -0.31 -4.63 -3.06
C ARG A 79 -1.33 -3.64 -3.62
N LEU A 80 -0.89 -2.73 -4.49
CA LEU A 80 -1.75 -1.75 -5.12
C LEU A 80 -2.78 -2.40 -6.05
N GLN A 81 -2.38 -3.40 -6.84
CA GLN A 81 -3.32 -4.17 -7.67
C GLN A 81 -4.40 -4.84 -6.83
N LEU A 82 -4.04 -5.55 -5.75
CA LEU A 82 -5.00 -6.21 -4.87
C LEU A 82 -5.96 -5.22 -4.21
N LEU A 83 -5.46 -4.04 -3.84
CA LEU A 83 -6.28 -2.97 -3.28
C LEU A 83 -7.26 -2.42 -4.33
N ALA A 84 -6.77 -2.12 -5.54
CA ALA A 84 -7.58 -1.61 -6.64
C ALA A 84 -8.67 -2.59 -7.09
N GLU A 85 -8.37 -3.89 -7.10
CA GLU A 85 -9.29 -4.94 -7.51
C GLU A 85 -10.40 -5.18 -6.48
N LYS A 86 -10.05 -5.27 -5.20
CA LYS A 86 -11.00 -5.67 -4.15
C LYS A 86 -11.69 -4.49 -3.46
N PHE A 87 -10.96 -3.40 -3.24
CA PHE A 87 -11.39 -2.27 -2.43
C PHE A 87 -10.97 -0.93 -3.06
N PRO A 88 -11.44 -0.61 -4.29
CA PRO A 88 -11.02 0.60 -5.01
C PRO A 88 -11.33 1.90 -4.26
N ASP A 89 -12.36 1.91 -3.42
CA ASP A 89 -12.76 3.06 -2.61
C ASP A 89 -11.80 3.34 -1.45
N CYS A 90 -11.02 2.35 -1.03
CA CYS A 90 -10.02 2.51 0.04
C CYS A 90 -8.69 3.09 -0.46
N MET A 91 -8.50 3.25 -1.78
CA MET A 91 -7.29 3.85 -2.33
C MET A 91 -7.24 5.35 -2.05
N THR A 92 -6.07 5.81 -1.60
CA THR A 92 -5.73 7.23 -1.53
C THR A 92 -5.65 7.84 -2.94
N PHE A 93 -5.66 9.18 -3.02
CA PHE A 93 -5.47 9.89 -4.29
C PHE A 93 -4.13 9.53 -4.97
N ASP A 94 -3.08 9.44 -4.18
CA ASP A 94 -1.74 9.04 -4.61
C ASP A 94 -1.73 7.61 -5.19
N GLU A 95 -2.36 6.66 -4.50
CA GLU A 95 -2.50 5.27 -4.98
C GLU A 95 -3.34 5.17 -6.26
N LYS A 96 -4.43 5.94 -6.36
CA LYS A 96 -5.25 6.00 -7.60
C LYS A 96 -4.42 6.47 -8.78
N SER A 97 -3.56 7.48 -8.58
CA SER A 97 -2.67 8.01 -9.63
C SER A 97 -1.63 6.97 -10.05
N LYS A 98 -1.04 6.24 -9.10
CA LYS A 98 -0.12 5.12 -9.40
C LYS A 98 -0.84 3.97 -10.11
N TRP A 99 -2.09 3.69 -9.76
CA TRP A 99 -2.89 2.67 -10.41
C TRP A 99 -3.21 3.03 -11.86
N GLN A 100 -3.48 4.31 -12.15
CA GLN A 100 -3.63 4.79 -13.53
C GLN A 100 -2.35 4.57 -14.35
N ALA A 101 -1.17 4.79 -13.77
CA ALA A 101 0.11 4.48 -14.42
C ALA A 101 0.24 2.98 -14.75
N ILE A 102 -0.19 2.10 -13.84
CA ILE A 102 -0.23 0.66 -14.07
C ILE A 102 -1.18 0.31 -15.21
N LEU A 103 -2.42 0.81 -15.17
CA LEU A 103 -3.41 0.59 -16.23
C LEU A 103 -2.89 1.07 -17.59
N PHE A 104 -2.19 2.21 -17.62
CA PHE A 104 -1.54 2.70 -18.83
C PHE A 104 -0.49 1.72 -19.36
N MET A 105 0.40 1.19 -18.51
CA MET A 105 1.38 0.18 -18.95
C MET A 105 0.72 -1.11 -19.45
N ILE A 106 -0.34 -1.57 -18.77
CA ILE A 106 -1.13 -2.73 -19.24
C ILE A 106 -1.74 -2.45 -20.62
N SER A 107 -2.24 -1.23 -20.84
CA SER A 107 -2.80 -0.82 -22.14
C SER A 107 -1.76 -0.84 -23.26
N LEU A 108 -0.51 -0.47 -22.96
CA LEU A 108 0.62 -0.56 -23.91
C LEU A 108 0.91 -2.01 -24.29
N GLU A 109 0.93 -2.92 -23.31
CA GLU A 109 1.20 -4.34 -23.53
C GLU A 109 0.10 -5.03 -24.32
N GLN A 110 -1.16 -4.68 -24.04
CA GLN A 110 -2.32 -5.26 -24.71
C GLN A 110 -2.62 -4.58 -26.05
N ASN A 111 -1.96 -3.47 -26.36
CA ASN A 111 -2.25 -2.60 -27.50
C ASN A 111 -3.74 -2.17 -27.56
N ILE A 112 -4.29 -1.83 -26.38
CA ILE A 112 -5.67 -1.39 -26.20
C ILE A 112 -5.63 0.08 -25.74
N GLU A 113 -6.63 0.88 -26.10
CA GLU A 113 -6.79 2.19 -25.48
C GLU A 113 -7.03 2.03 -23.96
N PRO A 114 -6.41 2.88 -23.12
CA PRO A 114 -6.66 2.87 -21.69
C PRO A 114 -8.09 3.34 -21.42
N LYS A 115 -9.04 2.41 -21.49
CA LYS A 115 -10.41 2.65 -21.01
C LYS A 115 -10.39 2.55 -19.50
N GLU A 116 -11.05 3.52 -18.85
CA GLU A 116 -11.33 3.45 -17.42
C GLU A 116 -12.01 2.11 -17.14
N THR A 117 -11.34 1.26 -16.37
CA THR A 117 -11.85 -0.04 -15.89
C THR A 117 -12.21 -1.06 -16.99
N VAL A 118 -11.19 -1.72 -17.55
CA VAL A 118 -11.41 -3.08 -18.12
C VAL A 118 -11.37 -4.07 -16.95
N ALA A 119 -12.50 -4.73 -16.69
CA ALA A 119 -12.58 -5.84 -15.74
C ALA A 119 -11.60 -6.95 -16.18
N GLY A 120 -10.68 -7.36 -15.31
CA GLY A 120 -9.73 -8.46 -15.57
C GLY A 120 -8.32 -8.07 -16.00
N ASN A 121 -7.89 -6.81 -15.80
CA ASN A 121 -6.51 -6.39 -16.05
C ASN A 121 -5.56 -6.86 -14.93
N PHE A 122 -5.07 -8.09 -15.07
CA PHE A 122 -4.01 -8.62 -14.22
C PHE A 122 -2.64 -8.24 -14.78
N ILE A 123 -1.71 -7.86 -13.91
CA ILE A 123 -0.31 -7.72 -14.29
C ILE A 123 0.24 -9.12 -14.59
N HIS A 124 0.73 -9.34 -15.81
CA HIS A 124 1.45 -10.56 -16.14
C HIS A 124 2.85 -10.54 -15.50
N VAL A 125 3.32 -11.69 -15.00
CA VAL A 125 4.62 -11.79 -14.30
C VAL A 125 5.78 -11.29 -15.19
N ASP A 126 5.70 -11.53 -16.50
CA ASP A 126 6.71 -11.12 -17.47
C ASP A 126 6.81 -9.59 -17.64
N TRP A 127 5.81 -8.83 -17.18
CA TRP A 127 5.82 -7.36 -17.22
C TRP A 127 6.50 -6.76 -15.99
N LEU A 128 6.56 -7.50 -14.88
CA LEU A 128 7.08 -7.02 -13.60
C LEU A 128 8.51 -6.48 -13.69
N PRO A 129 9.48 -7.09 -14.42
CA PRO A 129 10.82 -6.54 -14.51
C PRO A 129 10.84 -5.11 -15.04
N ALA A 130 10.13 -4.84 -16.14
CA ALA A 130 10.04 -3.50 -16.71
C ALA A 130 9.25 -2.54 -15.82
N MET A 131 8.15 -2.99 -15.24
CA MET A 131 7.37 -2.18 -14.28
C MET A 131 8.21 -1.80 -13.06
N THR A 132 9.05 -2.71 -12.56
CA THR A 132 9.95 -2.47 -11.43
C THR A 132 10.99 -1.41 -11.75
N VAL A 133 11.50 -1.39 -12.99
CA VAL A 133 12.47 -0.37 -13.45
C VAL A 133 11.84 1.03 -13.44
N VAL A 134 10.59 1.15 -13.87
CA VAL A 134 9.90 2.46 -13.94
C VAL A 134 9.16 2.84 -12.66
N TRP A 135 8.99 1.90 -11.73
CA TRP A 135 8.26 2.13 -10.47
C TRP A 135 8.78 3.31 -9.65
N PRO A 136 10.11 3.53 -9.49
CA PRO A 136 10.61 4.70 -8.78
C PRO A 136 10.12 6.02 -9.38
N TYR A 137 10.13 6.14 -10.71
CA TYR A 137 9.61 7.32 -11.41
C TYR A 137 8.12 7.53 -11.12
N ILE A 138 7.31 6.47 -11.14
CA ILE A 138 5.88 6.53 -10.82
C ILE A 138 5.66 7.00 -9.38
N VAL A 139 6.46 6.50 -8.43
CA VAL A 139 6.35 6.86 -7.01
C VAL A 139 6.74 8.31 -6.76
N GLU A 140 7.80 8.80 -7.40
CA GLU A 140 8.29 10.17 -7.24
C GLU A 140 7.38 11.21 -7.89
N ASN A 141 6.69 10.82 -8.97
CA ASN A 141 5.91 11.74 -9.81
C ASN A 141 4.40 11.48 -9.76
N SER A 142 3.90 10.69 -8.80
CA SER A 142 2.50 10.25 -8.74
C SER A 142 1.46 11.38 -8.82
N ASN A 143 1.78 12.56 -8.28
CA ASN A 143 0.89 13.73 -8.32
C ASN A 143 0.91 14.50 -9.66
N ASN A 144 1.89 14.24 -10.53
CA ASN A 144 2.09 14.91 -11.81
C ASN A 144 2.82 14.00 -12.81
N LEU A 145 2.22 12.86 -13.11
CA LEU A 145 2.81 11.85 -13.99
C LEU A 145 2.84 12.32 -15.45
N ASP A 146 4.03 12.32 -16.06
CA ASP A 146 4.16 12.46 -17.51
C ASP A 146 4.05 11.08 -18.17
N PHE A 147 2.89 10.81 -18.77
CA PHE A 147 2.62 9.54 -19.44
C PHE A 147 3.44 9.32 -20.71
N LEU A 148 3.95 10.37 -21.36
CA LEU A 148 4.85 10.23 -22.51
C LEU A 148 6.22 9.74 -22.06
N GLU A 149 6.73 10.32 -20.97
CA GLU A 149 7.97 9.90 -20.34
C GLU A 149 7.86 8.47 -19.82
N LEU A 150 6.79 8.16 -19.07
CA LEU A 150 6.51 6.82 -18.56
C LEU A 150 6.49 5.79 -19.69
N ARG A 151 5.83 6.10 -20.81
CA ARG A 151 5.79 5.23 -22.00
C ARG A 151 7.19 4.97 -22.54
N ARG A 152 8.01 6.01 -22.69
CA ARG A 152 9.38 5.88 -23.20
C ARG A 152 10.19 4.96 -22.29
N MET A 153 10.21 5.25 -20.98
CA MET A 153 10.97 4.48 -20.01
C MET A 153 10.52 3.01 -19.98
N TYR A 154 9.20 2.77 -20.00
CA TYR A 154 8.66 1.42 -19.95
C TYR A 154 9.03 0.60 -21.20
N LEU A 155 8.86 1.17 -22.39
CA LEU A 155 9.21 0.49 -23.64
C LEU A 155 10.73 0.24 -23.76
N GLU A 156 11.56 1.14 -23.23
CA GLU A 156 13.00 0.92 -23.14
C GLU A 156 13.34 -0.23 -22.20
N ALA A 157 12.69 -0.31 -21.03
CA ALA A 157 12.87 -1.40 -20.08
C ALA A 157 12.30 -2.76 -20.57
N ARG A 158 11.39 -2.75 -21.55
CA ARG A 158 10.86 -3.96 -22.20
C ARG A 158 11.74 -4.48 -23.33
N LYS A 159 12.75 -3.73 -23.80
CA LYS A 159 13.70 -4.24 -24.80
C LYS A 159 14.49 -5.42 -24.20
N PRO A 160 14.72 -6.48 -24.98
CA PRO A 160 15.45 -7.67 -24.52
C PRO A 160 16.90 -7.38 -24.14
#